data_AF-A0A2J8UGS2-F1
#
_entry.id   AF-A0A2J8UGS2-F1
#
_cell.length_a   1.000
_cell.length_b   1.000
_cell.length_c   1.000
_cell.angle_alpha   90.00
_cell.angle_beta   90.00
_cell.angle_gamma   90.00
#
_symmetry.space_group_name_H-M   'P 1'
#
loop_
_entity.id
_entity.type
_entity.pdbx_description
1 polymer ?
#
loop_
_entity_poly.entity_id
_entity_poly.type
_entity_poly.pdbx_seq_one_letter_code
_entity_poly.pdbx_strand_id
1 'polypeptide(L)'
;MAEGGAADLDTQRSDIATLLKTSLRKGDTWYLVDSRWFKQWKKYVGFDSWDKYQMGDQNVYPGPIDNSGLLKDGDAQSLKEHLIDELDYILLPTEGWNKLVSWYTLMEGQEPIARKGGRLGMKVVEQGMFVKHCKVEVYLTELKLCENGNMNNVVTRRFSKADTIDTIEKEIRK
;
A
#
# COMPACT_ATOMS: atom_id res chain seq x y z
N MET A 1 -32.93 -1.40 -10.47
CA MET A 1 -32.41 -0.17 -11.08
C MET A 1 -31.59 0.53 -10.01
N ALA A 2 -30.27 0.47 -10.09
CA ALA A 2 -29.38 1.15 -9.15
C ALA A 2 -28.51 2.10 -9.97
N GLU A 3 -28.91 3.36 -10.04
CA GLU A 3 -28.04 4.44 -10.49
C GLU A 3 -27.00 4.69 -9.38
N GLY A 4 -25.99 3.83 -9.33
CA GLY A 4 -24.85 3.97 -8.42
C GLY A 4 -23.78 4.84 -9.07
N GLY A 5 -24.05 6.14 -9.23
CA GLY A 5 -23.02 7.10 -9.61
C GLY A 5 -21.94 7.19 -8.52
N ALA A 6 -20.71 7.52 -8.91
CA ALA A 6 -19.67 7.87 -7.95
C ALA A 6 -20.16 9.00 -7.02
N ALA A 7 -19.68 9.01 -5.76
CA ALA A 7 -20.01 10.09 -4.83
C ALA A 7 -19.59 11.46 -5.41
N ASP A 8 -20.20 12.55 -4.95
CA ASP A 8 -19.79 13.88 -5.38
C ASP A 8 -18.33 14.18 -4.97
N LEU A 9 -17.69 15.09 -5.70
CA LEU A 9 -16.25 15.33 -5.57
C LEU A 9 -15.84 15.83 -4.18
N ASP A 10 -16.68 16.61 -3.51
CA ASP A 10 -16.39 17.10 -2.16
C ASP A 10 -16.48 15.95 -1.14
N THR A 11 -17.46 15.04 -1.27
CA THR A 11 -17.56 13.79 -0.49
C THR A 11 -16.36 12.89 -0.73
N GLN A 12 -15.97 12.66 -2.00
CA GLN A 12 -14.80 11.84 -2.31
C GLN A 12 -13.52 12.40 -1.66
N ARG A 13 -13.31 13.71 -1.78
CA ARG A 13 -12.17 14.39 -1.16
C ARG A 13 -12.19 14.23 0.36
N SER A 14 -13.32 14.49 1.00
CA SER A 14 -13.44 14.45 2.46
C SER A 14 -13.23 13.04 3.03
N ASP A 15 -13.85 12.04 2.42
CA ASP A 15 -13.74 10.65 2.81
C ASP A 15 -12.29 10.17 2.72
N ILE A 16 -11.65 10.38 1.57
CA ILE A 16 -10.26 9.94 1.35
C ILE A 16 -9.29 10.74 2.24
N ALA A 17 -9.51 12.04 2.44
CA ALA A 17 -8.68 12.85 3.34
C ALA A 17 -8.75 12.36 4.80
N THR A 18 -9.89 11.85 5.22
CA THR A 18 -10.08 11.24 6.54
C THR A 18 -9.39 9.88 6.60
N LEU A 19 -9.58 9.05 5.57
CA LEU A 19 -9.04 7.69 5.52
C LEU A 19 -7.52 7.64 5.41
N LEU A 20 -6.89 8.62 4.75
CA LEU A 20 -5.43 8.77 4.72
C LEU A 20 -4.82 9.04 6.11
N LYS A 21 -5.60 9.59 7.06
CA LYS A 21 -5.16 9.84 8.44
C LYS A 21 -5.40 8.64 9.36
N THR A 22 -5.92 7.53 8.83
CA THR A 22 -6.21 6.33 9.62
C THR A 22 -4.94 5.81 10.25
N SER A 23 -4.95 5.64 11.57
CA SER A 23 -3.79 5.09 12.27
C SER A 23 -3.58 3.62 11.91
N LEU A 24 -2.36 3.28 11.52
CA LEU A 24 -1.94 1.91 11.23
C LEU A 24 -2.05 1.00 12.46
N ARG A 25 -2.85 -0.07 12.36
CA ARG A 25 -2.91 -1.12 13.40
C ARG A 25 -2.35 -2.43 12.87
N LYS A 26 -1.86 -3.25 13.80
CA LYS A 26 -1.32 -4.57 13.48
C LYS A 26 -2.43 -5.44 12.88
N GLY A 27 -2.14 -6.02 11.72
CA GLY A 27 -3.06 -6.93 11.04
C GLY A 27 -4.02 -6.24 10.08
N ASP A 28 -4.06 -4.91 10.05
CA ASP A 28 -4.84 -4.17 9.05
C ASP A 28 -4.30 -4.45 7.64
N THR A 29 -5.19 -4.47 6.65
CA THR A 29 -4.80 -4.55 5.24
C THR A 29 -4.85 -3.17 4.62
N TRP A 30 -3.74 -2.80 3.98
CA TRP A 30 -3.55 -1.56 3.25
C TRP A 30 -3.30 -1.85 1.79
N TYR A 31 -3.68 -0.92 0.93
CA TYR A 31 -3.61 -1.07 -0.52
C TYR A 31 -2.71 0.00 -1.10
N LEU A 32 -1.85 -0.40 -2.04
CA LEU A 32 -1.04 0.53 -2.79
C LEU A 32 -1.86 1.10 -3.95
N VAL A 33 -1.71 2.40 -4.15
CA VAL A 33 -2.22 3.12 -5.33
C VAL A 33 -1.07 3.89 -5.94
N ASP A 34 -0.89 3.77 -7.26
CA ASP A 34 0.14 4.52 -7.99
C ASP A 34 0.00 6.03 -7.77
N SER A 35 1.11 6.69 -7.44
CA SER A 35 1.11 8.12 -7.11
C SER A 35 0.72 8.99 -8.30
N ARG A 36 0.94 8.54 -9.54
CA ARG A 36 0.54 9.26 -10.76
C ARG A 36 -0.97 9.31 -10.88
N TRP A 37 -1.62 8.15 -10.75
CA TRP A 37 -3.08 8.06 -10.74
C TRP A 37 -3.65 8.90 -9.60
N PHE A 38 -3.09 8.77 -8.39
CA PHE A 38 -3.57 9.52 -7.23
C PHE A 38 -3.38 11.03 -7.36
N LYS A 39 -2.25 11.49 -7.91
CA LYS A 39 -2.02 12.92 -8.21
C LYS A 39 -3.05 13.46 -9.21
N GLN A 40 -3.42 12.67 -10.20
CA GLN A 40 -4.45 13.03 -11.17
C GLN A 40 -5.83 13.14 -10.51
N TRP A 41 -6.18 12.16 -9.67
CA TRP A 41 -7.40 12.18 -8.86
C TRP A 41 -7.45 13.41 -7.94
N LYS A 42 -6.33 13.77 -7.28
CA LYS A 42 -6.26 14.97 -6.42
C LYS A 42 -6.57 16.26 -7.17
N LYS A 43 -6.16 16.39 -8.45
CA LYS A 43 -6.53 17.53 -9.29
C LYS A 43 -8.03 17.51 -9.60
N TYR A 44 -8.55 16.34 -9.99
CA TYR A 44 -9.96 16.14 -10.33
C TYR A 44 -10.91 16.49 -9.18
N VAL A 45 -10.60 16.10 -7.95
CA VAL A 45 -11.45 16.39 -6.78
C VAL A 45 -11.09 17.69 -6.04
N GLY A 46 -10.05 18.41 -6.49
CA GLY A 46 -9.55 19.61 -5.79
C GLY A 46 -9.06 19.30 -4.37
N PHE A 47 -8.24 18.25 -4.22
CA PHE A 47 -7.80 17.74 -2.92
C PHE A 47 -6.85 18.69 -2.17
N ASP A 48 -5.78 19.14 -2.84
CA ASP A 48 -4.79 20.06 -2.27
C ASP A 48 -5.04 21.53 -2.65
N SER A 49 -5.88 21.75 -3.67
CA SER A 49 -6.01 23.04 -4.32
C SER A 49 -7.12 23.88 -3.69
N TRP A 50 -6.79 25.12 -3.35
CA TRP A 50 -7.80 26.17 -3.14
C TRP A 50 -8.42 26.60 -4.48
N ASP A 51 -7.68 26.40 -5.57
CA ASP A 51 -8.07 26.73 -6.93
C ASP A 51 -8.82 25.55 -7.57
N LYS A 52 -10.15 25.69 -7.65
CA LYS A 52 -11.08 24.68 -8.16
C LYS A 52 -11.25 24.74 -9.69
N TYR A 53 -10.45 25.49 -10.45
CA TYR A 53 -10.64 25.62 -11.91
C TYR A 53 -10.65 24.28 -12.67
N GLN A 54 -9.84 23.31 -12.24
CA GLN A 54 -9.78 21.98 -12.86
C GLN A 54 -10.66 20.94 -12.16
N MET A 55 -11.36 21.31 -11.09
CA MET A 55 -12.20 20.38 -10.33
C MET A 55 -13.36 19.90 -11.21
N GLY A 56 -13.49 18.58 -11.36
CA GLY A 56 -14.49 17.96 -12.21
C GLY A 56 -14.23 18.02 -13.72
N ASP A 57 -13.12 18.64 -14.16
CA ASP A 57 -12.77 18.70 -15.58
C ASP A 57 -12.39 17.29 -16.10
N GLN A 58 -12.98 16.91 -17.24
CA GLN A 58 -12.71 15.65 -17.91
C GLN A 58 -11.24 15.52 -18.35
N ASN A 59 -10.56 16.64 -18.62
CA ASN A 59 -9.13 16.65 -18.94
C ASN A 59 -8.25 16.14 -17.80
N VAL A 60 -8.76 16.21 -16.57
CA VAL A 60 -8.05 15.73 -15.38
C VAL A 60 -8.73 14.52 -14.73
N TYR A 61 -9.75 13.94 -15.37
CA TYR A 61 -10.39 12.72 -14.90
C TYR A 61 -9.36 11.58 -14.86
N PRO A 62 -9.17 10.91 -13.70
CA PRO A 62 -8.09 9.96 -13.53
C PRO A 62 -8.33 8.62 -14.24
N GLY A 63 -9.59 8.32 -14.63
CA GLY A 63 -9.94 7.01 -15.20
C GLY A 63 -9.86 5.87 -14.17
N PRO A 64 -9.93 4.60 -14.64
CA PRO A 64 -9.74 3.42 -13.80
C PRO A 64 -8.41 3.46 -13.04
N ILE A 65 -8.41 2.92 -11.82
CA ILE A 65 -7.19 2.82 -11.00
C ILE A 65 -6.17 1.98 -11.77
N ASP A 66 -5.02 2.59 -12.06
CA ASP A 66 -3.93 1.94 -12.78
C ASP A 66 -2.68 1.86 -11.91
N ASN A 67 -2.32 0.64 -11.52
CA ASN A 67 -1.12 0.33 -10.75
C ASN A 67 0.00 -0.31 -11.60
N SER A 68 -0.12 -0.30 -12.94
CA SER A 68 0.89 -0.88 -13.84
C SER A 68 2.28 -0.26 -13.63
N GLY A 69 2.34 1.02 -13.26
CA GLY A 69 3.59 1.73 -12.93
C GLY A 69 4.37 1.10 -11.77
N LEU A 70 3.68 0.39 -10.86
CA LEU A 70 4.24 -0.26 -9.68
C LEU A 70 4.66 -1.72 -9.93
N LEU A 71 4.19 -2.34 -11.02
CA LEU A 71 4.33 -3.77 -11.29
C LEU A 71 5.49 -4.06 -12.26
N LYS A 72 6.14 -5.22 -12.11
CA LYS A 72 7.20 -5.66 -13.03
C LYS A 72 6.60 -6.00 -14.40
N ASP A 73 7.35 -5.74 -15.47
CA ASP A 73 6.89 -6.02 -16.83
C ASP A 73 6.62 -7.52 -17.00
N GLY A 74 5.40 -7.87 -17.46
CA GLY A 74 4.99 -9.26 -17.69
C GLY A 74 4.51 -10.03 -16.44
N ASP A 75 4.49 -9.40 -15.26
CA ASP A 75 3.97 -10.00 -14.02
C ASP A 75 3.05 -9.01 -13.29
N ALA A 76 1.74 -9.27 -13.37
CA ALA A 76 0.70 -8.42 -12.79
C ALA A 76 0.64 -8.47 -11.25
N GLN A 77 1.42 -9.33 -10.59
CA GLN A 77 1.41 -9.50 -9.14
C GLN A 77 2.72 -9.07 -8.46
N SER A 78 3.83 -9.00 -9.20
CA SER A 78 5.13 -8.62 -8.63
C SER A 78 5.37 -7.12 -8.67
N LEU A 79 5.61 -6.51 -7.50
CA LEU A 79 6.04 -5.13 -7.41
C LEU A 79 7.47 -4.94 -7.97
N LYS A 80 7.71 -3.80 -8.62
CA LYS A 80 9.07 -3.28 -8.87
C LYS A 80 9.81 -3.14 -7.54
N GLU A 81 11.13 -3.20 -7.59
CA GLU A 81 11.98 -2.99 -6.43
C GLU A 81 12.19 -1.50 -6.17
N HIS A 82 12.55 -1.15 -4.93
CA HIS A 82 12.89 0.23 -4.52
C HIS A 82 11.78 1.28 -4.64
N LEU A 83 10.50 0.89 -4.64
CA LEU A 83 9.40 1.86 -4.57
C LEU A 83 9.40 2.58 -3.22
N ILE A 84 9.21 3.89 -3.27
CA ILE A 84 9.24 4.79 -2.12
C ILE A 84 7.80 5.25 -1.81
N ASP A 85 7.43 5.10 -0.54
CA ASP A 85 6.17 5.60 0.01
C ASP A 85 6.02 7.10 -0.21
N GLU A 86 4.81 7.56 -0.54
CA GLU A 86 4.44 8.93 -0.94
C GLU A 86 5.08 9.46 -2.24
N LEU A 87 6.15 8.85 -2.74
CA LEU A 87 6.79 9.22 -4.00
C LEU A 87 6.20 8.42 -5.17
N ASP A 88 6.25 7.10 -5.08
CA ASP A 88 5.85 6.17 -6.14
C ASP A 88 4.43 5.63 -5.93
N TYR A 89 4.04 5.42 -4.67
CA TYR A 89 2.70 4.98 -4.30
C TYR A 89 2.19 5.72 -3.06
N ILE A 90 0.89 5.65 -2.84
CA ILE A 90 0.24 6.00 -1.58
C ILE A 90 -0.42 4.76 -0.99
N LEU A 91 -0.69 4.81 0.32
CA LEU A 91 -1.33 3.73 1.06
C LEU A 91 -2.73 4.15 1.50
N LEU A 92 -3.70 3.30 1.21
CA LEU A 92 -5.08 3.46 1.71
C LEU A 92 -5.50 2.28 2.57
N PRO A 93 -6.29 2.52 3.63
CA PRO A 93 -6.95 1.44 4.35
C PRO A 93 -7.97 0.76 3.43
N THR A 94 -8.41 -0.44 3.81
CA THR A 94 -9.37 -1.24 3.04
C THR A 94 -10.62 -0.43 2.62
N GLU A 95 -11.14 0.41 3.51
CA GLU A 95 -12.30 1.26 3.21
C GLU A 95 -11.99 2.28 2.10
N GLY A 96 -10.83 2.93 2.14
CA GLY A 96 -10.43 3.92 1.14
C GLY A 96 -10.22 3.29 -0.24
N TRP A 97 -9.60 2.11 -0.27
CA TRP A 97 -9.47 1.32 -1.50
C TRP A 97 -10.83 0.97 -2.10
N ASN A 98 -11.74 0.41 -1.30
CA ASN A 98 -13.06 0.01 -1.77
C ASN A 98 -13.87 1.19 -2.33
N LYS A 99 -13.79 2.36 -1.70
CA LYS A 99 -14.42 3.59 -2.19
C LYS A 99 -13.87 3.99 -3.56
N LEU A 100 -12.54 4.05 -3.72
CA LEU A 100 -11.93 4.40 -5.01
C LEU A 100 -12.31 3.41 -6.11
N VAL A 101 -12.25 2.11 -5.83
CA VAL A 101 -12.65 1.08 -6.81
C VAL A 101 -14.13 1.21 -7.16
N SER A 102 -15.00 1.51 -6.20
CA SER A 102 -16.42 1.75 -6.47
C SER A 102 -16.67 2.98 -7.33
N TRP A 103 -15.84 4.02 -7.23
CA TRP A 103 -16.03 5.28 -7.97
C TRP A 103 -15.38 5.26 -9.36
N TYR A 104 -14.24 4.58 -9.49
CA TYR A 104 -13.41 4.67 -10.69
C TYR A 104 -13.19 3.34 -11.41
N THR A 105 -13.53 2.22 -10.77
CA THR A 105 -13.13 0.85 -11.16
C THR A 105 -11.62 0.62 -11.07
N LEU A 106 -11.23 -0.66 -11.13
CA LEU A 106 -9.84 -1.08 -11.27
C LEU A 106 -9.57 -1.36 -12.75
N MET A 107 -8.39 -1.00 -13.25
CA MET A 107 -7.99 -1.30 -14.62
C MET A 107 -8.14 -2.79 -14.93
N GLU A 108 -8.71 -3.10 -16.09
CA GLU A 108 -8.98 -4.48 -16.50
C GLU A 108 -7.70 -5.31 -16.50
N GLY A 109 -7.77 -6.51 -15.92
CA GLY A 109 -6.64 -7.43 -15.79
C GLY A 109 -5.69 -7.16 -14.62
N GLN A 110 -5.88 -6.09 -13.84
CA GLN A 110 -5.12 -5.85 -12.60
C GLN A 110 -5.82 -6.42 -11.37
N GLU A 111 -5.04 -6.78 -10.36
CA GLU A 111 -5.51 -7.18 -9.04
C GLU A 111 -5.12 -6.15 -7.96
N PRO A 112 -5.89 -6.03 -6.86
CA PRO A 112 -5.54 -5.15 -5.75
C PRO A 112 -4.17 -5.49 -5.14
N ILE A 113 -3.30 -4.49 -5.00
CA ILE A 113 -1.98 -4.66 -4.38
C ILE A 113 -2.11 -4.52 -2.86
N ALA A 114 -2.54 -5.58 -2.19
CA ALA A 114 -2.74 -5.64 -0.75
C ALA A 114 -1.43 -5.89 0.02
N ARG A 115 -1.21 -5.15 1.11
CA ARG A 115 -0.12 -5.36 2.07
C ARG A 115 -0.69 -5.40 3.47
N LYS A 116 -0.32 -6.42 4.24
CA LYS A 116 -0.65 -6.47 5.66
C LYS A 116 0.24 -5.49 6.41
N GLY A 117 -0.35 -4.71 7.30
CA GLY A 117 0.34 -3.90 8.27
C GLY A 117 1.21 -4.79 9.13
N GLY A 118 2.51 -4.83 8.81
CA GLY A 118 3.52 -5.54 9.57
C GLY A 118 3.57 -4.97 10.99
N ARG A 119 3.75 -5.86 11.96
CA ARG A 119 4.05 -5.48 13.34
C ARG A 119 5.45 -4.85 13.36
N LEU A 120 5.59 -3.55 13.06
CA LEU A 120 6.80 -2.86 13.52
C LEU A 120 6.74 -2.89 15.05
N GLY A 121 7.51 -3.79 15.65
CA GLY A 121 7.34 -4.28 17.02
C GLY A 121 7.06 -3.18 18.04
N MET A 122 5.82 -3.17 18.54
CA MET A 122 5.52 -2.69 19.89
C MET A 122 6.24 -3.61 20.87
N LYS A 123 7.33 -3.11 21.43
CA LYS A 123 7.81 -3.48 22.75
C LYS A 123 8.25 -2.17 23.40
N VAL A 124 7.39 -1.64 24.27
CA VAL A 124 7.78 -0.62 25.24
C VAL A 124 8.75 -1.34 26.17
N VAL A 125 9.99 -0.88 26.25
CA VAL A 125 10.85 -1.15 27.39
C VAL A 125 10.86 0.17 28.14
N GLU A 126 10.37 0.17 29.39
CA GLU A 126 10.46 1.32 30.27
C GLU A 126 11.94 1.61 30.57
N GLN A 127 12.58 2.37 29.68
CA GLN A 127 13.70 3.29 29.89
C GLN A 127 14.29 3.66 28.52
N GLY A 128 14.10 4.92 28.11
CA GLY A 128 14.95 5.60 27.14
C GLY A 128 14.68 5.39 25.63
N MET A 129 14.36 6.50 24.96
CA MET A 129 14.75 6.84 23.57
C MET A 129 14.06 6.20 22.34
N PHE A 130 12.80 5.74 22.37
CA PHE A 130 12.18 5.29 21.09
C PHE A 130 10.70 5.66 20.96
N VAL A 131 10.43 6.84 20.39
CA VAL A 131 9.14 7.11 19.73
C VAL A 131 9.16 6.31 18.42
N LYS A 132 8.21 5.37 18.25
CA LYS A 132 8.13 4.53 17.03
C LYS A 132 6.94 4.95 16.16
N HIS A 133 7.16 5.02 14.86
CA HIS A 133 6.12 5.16 13.85
C HIS A 133 5.71 3.77 13.33
N CYS A 134 4.41 3.49 13.24
CA CYS A 134 3.95 2.33 12.48
C CYS A 134 4.14 2.62 10.99
N LYS A 135 4.67 1.66 10.21
CA LYS A 135 4.83 1.77 8.76
C LYS A 135 4.31 0.49 8.10
N VAL A 136 3.63 0.62 6.96
CA VAL A 136 3.26 -0.54 6.14
C VAL A 136 4.52 -1.16 5.55
N GLU A 137 4.67 -2.47 5.71
CA GLU A 137 5.76 -3.19 5.10
C GLU A 137 5.38 -3.57 3.66
N VAL A 138 5.98 -2.87 2.71
CA VAL A 138 5.72 -3.08 1.28
C VAL A 138 6.55 -4.22 0.69
N TYR A 139 7.77 -4.39 1.20
CA TYR A 139 8.68 -5.47 0.81
C TYR A 139 9.03 -6.33 2.00
N LEU A 140 8.86 -7.64 1.85
CA LEU A 140 9.44 -8.61 2.77
C LEU A 140 10.96 -8.65 2.58
N THR A 141 11.68 -8.91 3.66
CA THR A 141 13.12 -9.13 3.62
C THR A 141 13.39 -10.54 3.11
N GLU A 142 14.14 -10.65 2.01
CA GLU A 142 14.60 -11.93 1.51
C GLU A 142 15.86 -12.37 2.27
N LEU A 143 15.82 -13.55 2.87
CA LEU A 143 16.94 -14.17 3.58
C LEU A 143 17.35 -15.47 2.90
N LYS A 144 18.67 -15.66 2.80
CA LYS A 144 19.31 -16.91 2.37
C LYS A 144 19.66 -17.73 3.60
N LEU A 145 19.02 -18.88 3.74
CA LEU A 145 19.15 -19.77 4.89
C LEU A 145 20.00 -20.97 4.49
N CYS A 146 20.93 -21.41 5.34
CA CYS A 146 21.72 -22.62 5.13
C CYS A 146 22.05 -23.28 6.47
N GLU A 147 22.30 -24.58 6.44
CA GLU A 147 22.78 -25.31 7.62
C GLU A 147 24.31 -25.20 7.73
N ASN A 148 24.82 -25.13 8.96
CA ASN A 148 26.26 -25.02 9.21
C ASN A 148 27.06 -26.18 8.60
N GLY A 149 26.48 -27.38 8.54
CA GLY A 149 27.13 -28.56 7.94
C GLY A 149 27.15 -28.56 6.41
N ASN A 150 26.35 -27.69 5.75
CA ASN A 150 26.26 -27.63 4.30
C ASN A 150 25.87 -26.22 3.82
N MET A 151 26.84 -25.30 3.85
CA MET A 151 26.64 -23.90 3.43
C MET A 151 26.31 -23.74 1.94
N ASN A 152 26.50 -24.79 1.12
CA ASN A 152 26.15 -24.76 -0.30
C ASN A 152 24.66 -25.00 -0.55
N ASN A 153 23.95 -25.61 0.41
CA ASN A 153 22.51 -25.84 0.32
C ASN A 153 21.74 -24.62 0.84
N VAL A 154 21.60 -23.60 0.00
CA VAL A 154 20.94 -22.34 0.34
C VAL A 154 19.46 -22.37 -0.04
N VAL A 155 18.60 -22.09 0.93
CA VAL A 155 17.16 -21.92 0.73
C VAL A 155 16.79 -20.45 0.90
N THR A 156 16.16 -19.87 -0.11
CA THR A 156 15.67 -18.49 -0.06
C THR A 156 14.26 -18.42 0.52
N ARG A 157 14.05 -17.55 1.50
CA ARG A 157 12.74 -17.30 2.14
C ARG A 157 12.52 -15.80 2.34
N ARG A 158 11.26 -15.38 2.35
CA ARG A 158 10.87 -13.98 2.56
C ARG A 158 10.20 -13.83 3.92
N PHE A 159 10.71 -12.91 4.73
CA PHE A 159 10.27 -12.66 6.10
C PHE A 159 9.84 -11.21 6.27
N SER A 160 8.88 -10.98 7.14
CA SER A 160 8.51 -9.63 7.59
C SER A 160 9.59 -9.10 8.54
N LYS A 161 9.84 -7.78 8.53
CA LYS A 161 10.62 -7.09 9.58
C LYS A 161 9.97 -7.22 10.97
N ALA A 162 8.71 -7.64 11.02
CA ALA A 162 8.00 -8.00 12.23
C ALA A 162 8.37 -9.39 12.77
N ASP A 163 8.90 -10.27 11.93
CA ASP A 163 9.19 -11.64 12.29
C ASP A 163 10.33 -11.65 13.31
N THR A 164 10.15 -12.48 14.34
CA THR A 164 11.15 -12.66 15.37
C THR A 164 12.22 -13.64 14.89
N ILE A 165 13.39 -13.60 15.52
CA ILE A 165 14.43 -14.63 15.29
C ILE A 165 13.86 -16.05 15.52
N ASP A 166 12.99 -16.24 16.51
CA ASP A 166 12.29 -17.51 16.74
C ASP A 166 11.43 -17.96 15.54
N THR A 167 10.79 -17.02 14.84
CA THR A 167 10.00 -17.32 13.64
C THR A 167 10.90 -17.80 12.50
N ILE A 168 12.04 -17.14 12.32
CA ILE A 168 13.04 -17.52 11.32
C ILE A 168 13.65 -18.88 11.67
N GLU A 169 14.01 -19.12 12.94
CA GLU A 169 14.58 -20.38 13.40
C GLU A 169 13.61 -21.56 13.20
N LYS A 170 12.32 -21.37 13.47
CA LYS A 170 11.29 -22.38 13.20
C LYS A 170 11.16 -22.71 11.72
N GLU A 171 11.37 -21.74 10.83
CA GLU A 171 11.36 -21.97 9.38
C GLU A 171 12.65 -22.66 8.91
N ILE A 172 13.81 -22.38 9.54
CA ILE A 172 15.08 -23.08 9.27
C ILE A 172 15.01 -24.55 9.69
N ARG A 173 14.28 -24.88 10.76
CA ARG A 173 14.18 -26.24 11.33
C ARG A 173 13.18 -27.16 10.60
N LYS A 174 12.44 -26.66 9.61
CA LYS A 174 11.53 -27.48 8.77
C LYS A 174 12.29 -28.21 7.68
#